data_AF-A0A0U5B8S9-F1
#
_entry.id   AF-A0A0U5B8S9-F1
#
_cell.length_a   1.000
_cell.length_b   1.000
_cell.length_c   1.000
_cell.angle_alpha   90.00
_cell.angle_beta   90.00
_cell.angle_gamma   90.00
#
_symmetry.space_group_name_H-M   'P 1'
#
loop_
_entity.id
_entity.type
_entity.pdbx_description
1 polymer ?
#
loop_
_entity_poly.entity_id
_entity_poly.type
_entity_poly.pdbx_seq_one_letter_code
_entity_poly.pdbx_strand_id
1 'polypeptide(L)'
;MITSEQLARALKAAGIPADRTAVQIKRKFPETSAQEMANVLLAVYTEPPLLAPDIKKALVACRYSTTEIDAVISRLFKPLCVHRRAIFGFAGQQAITVSRNGGWVPAGNVYGPFGYAVPPVQPGAKRKWRLYAVYCDENSGGDVHVQVKFELSGGTTPVFTLPRIAGGLEWNADGYSDWFQFGNGTEQEINKGHASCFVRLNSTAPYDNHGLVYWMEIHAYDFF
;
A
#
# COMPACT_ATOMS: atom_id res chain seq x y z
N MET A 1 -43.21 -1.80 8.59
CA MET A 1 -41.97 -1.92 9.39
C MET A 1 -40.91 -1.04 8.74
N ILE A 2 -40.20 -0.18 9.48
CA ILE A 2 -39.16 0.70 8.90
C ILE A 2 -37.84 -0.07 8.80
N THR A 3 -37.08 0.11 7.72
CA THR A 3 -35.75 -0.50 7.55
C THR A 3 -34.65 0.33 8.22
N SER A 4 -33.46 -0.26 8.40
CA SER A 4 -32.26 0.43 8.89
C SER A 4 -31.88 1.63 8.02
N GLU A 5 -31.96 1.48 6.68
CA GLU A 5 -31.69 2.56 5.73
C GLU A 5 -32.73 3.69 5.80
N GLN A 6 -34.02 3.34 5.89
CA GLN A 6 -35.09 4.34 6.03
C GLN A 6 -34.92 5.15 7.34
N LEU A 7 -34.55 4.49 8.44
CA LEU A 7 -34.22 5.17 9.69
C LEU A 7 -33.00 6.09 9.52
N ALA A 8 -31.94 5.60 8.89
CA ALA A 8 -30.72 6.37 8.65
C ALA A 8 -31.00 7.65 7.84
N ARG A 9 -31.81 7.57 6.77
CA ARG A 9 -32.22 8.72 5.96
C ARG A 9 -33.00 9.75 6.76
N ALA A 10 -33.93 9.30 7.61
CA ALA A 10 -34.69 10.19 8.48
C ALA A 10 -33.78 10.92 9.49
N LEU A 11 -32.81 10.21 10.08
CA LEU A 11 -31.87 10.80 11.04
C LEU A 11 -30.91 11.79 10.36
N LYS A 12 -30.40 11.47 9.16
CA LYS A 12 -29.61 12.42 8.36
C LYS A 12 -30.41 13.69 8.05
N ALA A 13 -31.66 13.55 7.63
CA ALA A 13 -32.53 14.70 7.33
C ALA A 13 -32.78 15.59 8.57
N ALA A 14 -32.74 15.00 9.77
CA ALA A 14 -32.79 15.73 11.04
C ALA A 14 -31.43 16.33 11.47
N GLY A 15 -30.39 16.25 10.63
CA GLY A 15 -29.05 16.80 10.92
C GLY A 15 -28.23 15.96 11.91
N ILE A 16 -28.61 14.71 12.17
CA ILE A 16 -27.86 13.83 13.07
C ILE A 16 -26.59 13.33 12.35
N PRO A 17 -25.40 13.36 12.98
CA PRO A 17 -24.18 12.86 12.34
C PRO A 17 -24.17 11.32 12.23
N ALA A 18 -23.29 10.79 11.37
CA ALA A 18 -23.22 9.37 11.04
C ALA A 18 -22.95 8.45 12.26
N ASP A 19 -22.07 8.87 13.18
CA ASP A 19 -21.75 8.12 14.39
C ASP A 19 -22.95 7.97 15.34
N ARG A 20 -23.69 9.06 15.57
CA ARG A 20 -24.94 9.03 16.36
C ARG A 20 -26.06 8.27 15.65
N THR A 21 -26.12 8.38 14.33
CA THR A 21 -27.08 7.62 13.51
C THR A 21 -26.84 6.13 13.62
N ALA A 22 -25.57 5.70 13.54
CA ALA A 22 -25.21 4.30 13.70
C ALA A 22 -25.66 3.73 15.05
N VAL A 23 -25.44 4.47 16.14
CA VAL A 23 -25.88 4.07 17.48
C VAL A 23 -27.40 3.92 17.55
N GLN A 24 -28.16 4.82 16.92
CA GLN A 24 -29.62 4.73 16.91
C GLN A 24 -30.13 3.54 16.09
N ILE A 25 -29.48 3.24 14.96
CA ILE A 25 -29.77 2.04 14.16
C ILE A 25 -29.47 0.80 15.00
N LYS A 26 -28.29 0.70 15.61
CA LYS A 26 -27.90 -0.46 16.43
C LYS A 26 -28.82 -0.70 17.63
N ARG A 27 -29.35 0.37 18.23
CA ARG A 27 -30.35 0.27 19.31
C ARG A 27 -31.69 -0.30 18.82
N LYS A 28 -32.12 0.08 17.62
CA LYS A 28 -33.40 -0.36 17.04
C LYS A 28 -33.30 -1.73 16.37
N PHE A 29 -32.14 -2.05 15.81
CA PHE A 29 -31.81 -3.27 15.09
C PHE A 29 -30.52 -3.88 15.68
N PRO A 30 -30.60 -4.53 16.86
CA PRO A 30 -29.42 -5.08 17.54
C PRO A 30 -28.64 -6.11 16.72
N GLU A 31 -29.31 -6.78 15.78
CA GLU A 31 -28.75 -7.77 14.86
C GLU A 31 -27.96 -7.19 13.70
N THR A 32 -28.05 -5.88 13.43
CA THR A 32 -27.31 -5.26 12.32
C THR A 32 -25.82 -5.52 12.47
N SER A 33 -25.22 -6.13 11.44
CA SER A 33 -23.78 -6.41 11.40
C SER A 33 -22.96 -5.14 11.17
N ALA A 34 -21.66 -5.17 11.48
CA ALA A 34 -20.76 -4.04 11.21
C ALA A 34 -20.73 -3.69 9.69
N GLN A 35 -20.74 -4.71 8.83
CA GLN A 35 -20.74 -4.53 7.38
C GLN A 35 -22.02 -3.87 6.89
N GLU A 36 -23.18 -4.33 7.37
CA GLU A 36 -24.47 -3.76 7.00
C GLU A 36 -24.57 -2.32 7.49
N MET A 37 -24.17 -2.04 8.73
CA MET A 37 -24.11 -0.69 9.28
C MET A 37 -23.27 0.24 8.40
N ALA A 38 -22.05 -0.18 8.04
CA ALA A 38 -21.17 0.63 7.20
C ALA A 38 -21.78 0.90 5.80
N ASN A 39 -22.39 -0.11 5.18
CA ASN A 39 -23.07 0.04 3.89
C ASN A 39 -24.22 1.06 3.98
N VAL A 40 -25.04 0.98 5.04
CA VAL A 40 -26.15 1.92 5.26
C VAL A 40 -25.63 3.35 5.44
N LEU A 41 -24.58 3.54 6.24
CA LEU A 41 -23.99 4.87 6.45
C LEU A 41 -23.41 5.44 5.15
N LEU A 42 -22.67 4.64 4.38
CA LEU A 42 -22.12 5.07 3.08
C LEU A 42 -23.20 5.41 2.06
N ALA A 43 -24.29 4.66 2.02
CA ALA A 43 -25.41 4.93 1.10
C ALA A 43 -26.17 6.20 1.45
N VAL A 44 -26.21 6.58 2.73
CA VAL A 44 -27.01 7.72 3.22
C VAL A 44 -26.18 8.99 3.32
N TYR A 45 -24.92 8.92 3.77
CA TYR A 45 -24.04 10.07 3.99
C TYR A 45 -23.06 10.24 2.83
N THR A 46 -23.60 10.68 1.70
CA THR A 46 -22.84 10.87 0.45
C THR A 46 -22.19 12.25 0.31
N GLU A 47 -22.60 13.25 1.10
CA GLU A 47 -22.16 14.64 0.97
C GLU A 47 -21.97 15.32 2.35
N PRO A 48 -20.73 15.60 2.76
CA PRO A 48 -19.50 15.03 2.18
C PRO A 48 -19.50 13.49 2.31
N PRO A 49 -18.87 12.77 1.38
CA PRO A 49 -18.81 11.32 1.46
C PRO A 49 -18.05 10.89 2.71
N LEU A 50 -18.58 9.91 3.44
CA LEU A 50 -17.87 9.36 4.59
C LEU A 50 -16.57 8.68 4.14
N LEU A 51 -15.48 9.04 4.80
CA LEU A 51 -14.21 8.37 4.65
C LEU A 51 -14.11 7.22 5.65
N ALA A 52 -13.10 6.37 5.49
CA ALA A 52 -12.88 5.26 6.40
C ALA A 52 -12.81 5.66 7.89
N PRO A 53 -12.20 6.79 8.30
CA PRO A 53 -12.19 7.22 9.70
C PRO A 53 -13.59 7.49 10.25
N ASP A 54 -14.49 8.04 9.43
CA ASP A 54 -15.86 8.34 9.85
C ASP A 54 -16.65 7.05 10.08
N ILE A 55 -16.51 6.08 9.18
CA ILE A 55 -17.10 4.74 9.32
C ILE A 55 -16.52 4.03 10.53
N LYS A 56 -15.19 4.07 10.71
CA LYS A 56 -14.51 3.47 11.87
C LYS A 56 -15.04 4.06 13.18
N LYS A 57 -15.14 5.39 13.27
CA LYS A 57 -15.71 6.09 14.43
C LYS A 57 -17.15 5.65 14.72
N ALA A 58 -17.99 5.54 13.69
CA ALA A 58 -19.37 5.12 13.83
C ALA A 58 -19.49 3.66 14.33
N LEU A 59 -18.67 2.74 13.79
CA LEU A 59 -18.68 1.35 14.23
C LEU A 59 -18.14 1.17 15.66
N VAL A 60 -17.12 1.95 16.05
CA VAL A 60 -16.65 2.00 17.45
C VAL A 60 -17.75 2.47 18.38
N ALA A 61 -18.54 3.49 18.01
CA ALA A 61 -19.66 3.97 18.81
C ALA A 61 -20.74 2.90 19.01
N CYS A 62 -20.89 1.98 18.06
CA CYS A 62 -21.76 0.81 18.13
C CYS A 62 -21.18 -0.38 18.89
N ARG A 63 -19.93 -0.28 19.40
CA ARG A 63 -19.23 -1.31 20.16
C ARG A 63 -18.99 -2.62 19.40
N TYR A 64 -18.82 -2.57 18.07
CA TYR A 64 -18.29 -3.71 17.32
C TYR A 64 -16.82 -3.97 17.70
N SER A 65 -16.35 -5.20 17.54
CA SER A 65 -14.96 -5.54 17.87
C SER A 65 -13.98 -4.91 16.88
N THR A 66 -12.75 -4.63 17.32
CA THR A 66 -11.69 -4.07 16.46
C THR A 66 -11.44 -4.94 15.22
N THR A 67 -11.44 -6.26 15.38
CA THR A 67 -11.25 -7.22 14.27
C THR A 67 -12.33 -7.11 13.20
N GLU A 68 -13.61 -7.00 13.61
CA GLU A 68 -14.72 -6.81 12.66
C GLU A 68 -14.63 -5.47 11.94
N ILE A 69 -14.28 -4.41 12.69
CA ILE A 69 -14.15 -3.06 12.14
C ILE A 69 -13.04 -3.03 11.06
N ASP A 70 -11.86 -3.55 11.37
CA ASP A 70 -10.74 -3.55 10.42
C ASP A 70 -11.04 -4.43 9.18
N ALA A 71 -11.78 -5.52 9.33
CA ALA A 71 -12.26 -6.34 8.20
C ALA A 71 -13.25 -5.58 7.30
N VAL A 72 -14.19 -4.81 7.89
CA VAL A 72 -15.14 -4.00 7.14
C VAL A 72 -14.44 -2.85 6.42
N ILE A 73 -13.54 -2.14 7.10
CA ILE A 73 -12.80 -1.03 6.49
C ILE A 73 -11.95 -1.53 5.33
N SER A 74 -11.16 -2.59 5.50
CA SER A 74 -10.33 -3.15 4.42
C SER A 74 -11.15 -3.67 3.22
N ARG A 75 -12.37 -4.16 3.45
CA ARG A 75 -13.28 -4.60 2.38
C ARG A 75 -13.87 -3.41 1.61
N LEU A 76 -14.24 -2.33 2.31
CA LEU A 76 -14.90 -1.18 1.71
C LEU A 76 -13.93 -0.19 1.07
N PHE A 77 -12.78 0.01 1.70
CA PHE A 77 -11.78 0.99 1.29
C PHE A 77 -10.56 0.24 0.76
N LYS A 78 -10.51 0.09 -0.57
CA LYS A 78 -9.33 -0.48 -1.24
C LYS A 78 -8.12 0.43 -1.00
N PRO A 79 -6.90 -0.13 -0.91
CA PRO A 79 -5.68 0.68 -0.82
C PRO A 79 -5.61 1.67 -1.97
N LEU A 80 -5.47 2.95 -1.65
CA LEU A 80 -5.44 4.03 -2.64
C LEU A 80 -4.01 4.32 -3.02
N CYS A 81 -3.65 4.19 -4.30
CA CYS A 81 -2.38 4.67 -4.81
C CYS A 81 -2.39 6.21 -4.82
N VAL A 82 -1.61 6.83 -3.94
CA VAL A 82 -1.58 8.29 -3.78
C VAL A 82 -0.38 8.95 -4.46
N HIS A 83 0.65 8.18 -4.78
CA HIS A 83 1.83 8.67 -5.50
C HIS A 83 2.56 7.54 -6.22
N ARG A 84 3.15 7.87 -7.36
CA ARG A 84 4.09 7.02 -8.10
C ARG A 84 5.30 7.85 -8.49
N ARG A 85 6.47 7.27 -8.40
CA ARG A 85 7.72 7.94 -8.75
C ARG A 85 8.64 6.98 -9.49
N ALA A 86 9.04 7.38 -10.69
CA ALA A 86 10.10 6.73 -11.43
C ALA A 86 11.43 6.89 -10.68
N ILE A 87 12.16 5.79 -10.58
CA ILE A 87 13.47 5.68 -9.92
C ILE A 87 14.56 5.45 -10.96
N PHE A 88 14.28 4.61 -11.96
CA PHE A 88 15.24 4.17 -12.96
C PHE A 88 14.53 3.74 -14.24
N GLY A 89 15.24 3.78 -15.36
CA GLY A 89 14.78 3.29 -16.68
C GLY A 89 14.39 4.42 -17.63
N PHE A 90 14.88 5.63 -17.39
CA PHE A 90 14.63 6.79 -18.25
C PHE A 90 15.28 6.62 -19.62
N ALA A 91 14.77 7.35 -20.62
CA ALA A 91 15.32 7.32 -21.98
C ALA A 91 16.84 7.55 -21.98
N GLY A 92 17.57 6.65 -22.64
CA GLY A 92 19.04 6.66 -22.70
C GLY A 92 19.75 5.89 -21.58
N GLN A 93 19.03 5.37 -20.58
CA GLN A 93 19.61 4.45 -19.60
C GLN A 93 19.59 3.02 -20.12
N GLN A 94 20.73 2.32 -20.00
CA GLN A 94 20.83 0.88 -20.27
C GLN A 94 20.32 0.09 -19.07
N ALA A 95 19.79 -1.11 -19.29
CA ALA A 95 19.35 -1.99 -18.22
C ALA A 95 20.48 -2.26 -17.20
N ILE A 96 20.14 -2.38 -15.92
CA ILE A 96 21.10 -2.76 -14.88
C ILE A 96 21.24 -4.28 -14.92
N THR A 97 22.45 -4.74 -15.21
CA THR A 97 22.82 -6.16 -15.09
C THR A 97 23.21 -6.47 -13.66
N VAL A 98 22.57 -7.49 -13.09
CA VAL A 98 22.91 -8.06 -11.79
C VAL A 98 23.20 -9.55 -11.94
N SER A 99 24.11 -10.06 -11.13
CA SER A 99 24.43 -11.49 -11.07
C SER A 99 24.39 -11.98 -9.63
N ARG A 100 24.27 -13.30 -9.44
CA ARG A 100 24.30 -13.94 -8.13
C ARG A 100 25.56 -13.58 -7.34
N ASN A 101 26.71 -13.54 -8.01
CA ASN A 101 27.99 -13.25 -7.36
C ASN A 101 28.35 -11.74 -7.34
N GLY A 102 27.54 -10.88 -7.98
CA GLY A 102 27.85 -9.46 -8.19
C GLY A 102 27.52 -8.53 -7.01
N GLY A 103 26.75 -8.99 -6.03
CA GLY A 103 26.36 -8.17 -4.88
C GLY A 103 25.41 -7.01 -5.23
N TRP A 104 25.52 -5.89 -4.51
CA TRP A 104 24.68 -4.70 -4.71
C TRP A 104 25.29 -3.77 -5.77
N VAL A 105 24.53 -3.52 -6.84
CA VAL A 105 24.89 -2.63 -7.95
C VAL A 105 24.14 -1.30 -7.80
N PRO A 106 24.80 -0.13 -7.94
CA PRO A 106 24.13 1.15 -7.83
C PRO A 106 23.17 1.41 -9.00
N ALA A 107 21.94 1.83 -8.68
CA ALA A 107 20.96 2.30 -9.65
C ALA A 107 20.92 3.83 -9.76
N GLY A 108 21.32 4.54 -8.69
CA GLY A 108 21.42 6.00 -8.67
C GLY A 108 20.99 6.62 -7.34
N ASN A 109 21.13 7.94 -7.25
CA ASN A 109 20.68 8.73 -6.10
C ASN A 109 19.27 9.25 -6.33
N VAL A 110 18.41 9.16 -5.31
CA VAL A 110 17.00 9.54 -5.39
C VAL A 110 16.69 10.61 -4.33
N TYR A 111 16.19 11.75 -4.80
CA TYR A 111 15.83 12.86 -3.93
C TYR A 111 14.51 12.60 -3.20
N GLY A 112 14.58 12.14 -1.94
CA GLY A 112 13.41 11.98 -1.07
C GLY A 112 12.40 10.96 -1.61
N PRO A 113 12.79 9.71 -1.91
CA PRO A 113 11.93 8.71 -2.57
C PRO A 113 10.59 8.47 -1.87
N PHE A 114 10.53 8.69 -0.55
CA PHE A 114 9.35 8.44 0.27
C PHE A 114 8.65 9.71 0.77
N GLY A 115 9.14 10.91 0.42
CA GLY A 115 8.63 12.17 0.97
C GLY A 115 8.52 13.35 0.01
N TYR A 116 9.40 13.48 -1.00
CA TYR A 116 9.31 14.60 -1.93
C TYR A 116 8.04 14.47 -2.79
N ALA A 117 7.24 15.53 -2.96
CA ALA A 117 6.00 15.52 -3.75
C ALA A 117 4.99 14.39 -3.43
N VAL A 118 5.18 13.66 -2.33
CA VAL A 118 4.23 12.66 -1.83
C VAL A 118 3.21 13.41 -0.98
N PRO A 119 1.89 13.26 -1.23
CA PRO A 119 0.88 13.92 -0.41
C PRO A 119 0.91 13.38 1.03
N PRO A 120 0.48 14.19 2.02
CA PRO A 120 0.35 13.76 3.41
C PRO A 120 -0.49 12.48 3.54
N VAL A 121 -0.20 11.65 4.54
CA VAL A 121 -1.05 10.49 4.86
C VAL A 121 -2.47 10.96 5.18
N GLN A 122 -3.45 10.39 4.50
CA GLN A 122 -4.86 10.73 4.76
C GLN A 122 -5.24 10.41 6.22
N PRO A 123 -6.13 11.20 6.83
CA PRO A 123 -6.60 10.94 8.18
C PRO A 123 -7.05 9.48 8.36
N GLY A 124 -6.55 8.83 9.41
CA GLY A 124 -6.85 7.43 9.73
C GLY A 124 -6.24 6.36 8.82
N ALA A 125 -5.48 6.74 7.78
CA ALA A 125 -4.73 5.80 6.97
C ALA A 125 -3.36 5.47 7.56
N LYS A 126 -2.79 4.36 7.10
CA LYS A 126 -1.38 4.01 7.20
C LYS A 126 -0.77 3.98 5.81
N ARG A 127 0.36 4.67 5.64
CA ARG A 127 1.12 4.68 4.41
C ARG A 127 1.97 3.43 4.29
N LYS A 128 1.82 2.70 3.19
CA LYS A 128 2.71 1.62 2.77
C LYS A 128 3.28 1.93 1.40
N TRP A 129 4.41 1.31 1.10
CA TRP A 129 5.09 1.43 -0.18
C TRP A 129 5.26 0.06 -0.81
N ARG A 130 5.33 0.03 -2.13
CA ARG A 130 5.78 -1.13 -2.89
C ARG A 130 6.56 -0.64 -4.10
N LEU A 131 7.50 -1.46 -4.54
CA LEU A 131 8.22 -1.23 -5.78
C LEU A 131 7.45 -1.88 -6.93
N TYR A 132 7.29 -1.15 -8.02
CA TYR A 132 6.97 -1.70 -9.33
C TYR A 132 8.25 -1.75 -10.16
N ALA A 133 8.48 -2.83 -10.89
CA ALA A 133 9.62 -2.92 -11.79
C ALA A 133 9.29 -3.69 -13.06
N VAL A 134 10.02 -3.37 -14.13
CA VAL A 134 10.14 -4.22 -15.32
C VAL A 134 11.53 -4.83 -15.30
N TYR A 135 11.61 -6.15 -15.24
CA TYR A 135 12.84 -6.89 -15.03
C TYR A 135 12.74 -8.30 -15.60
N CYS A 136 13.88 -8.97 -15.71
CA CYS A 136 13.93 -10.41 -15.89
C CYS A 136 14.85 -11.02 -14.85
N ASP A 137 14.57 -12.26 -14.49
CA ASP A 137 15.51 -13.13 -13.79
C ASP A 137 15.71 -14.43 -14.59
N GLU A 138 16.96 -14.82 -14.73
CA GLU A 138 17.31 -16.04 -15.42
C GLU A 138 16.90 -17.24 -14.56
N ASN A 139 16.11 -18.14 -15.17
CA ASN A 139 15.64 -19.35 -14.53
C ASN A 139 16.81 -20.23 -14.15
N SER A 140 16.98 -20.46 -12.85
CA SER A 140 18.14 -21.20 -12.38
C SER A 140 17.84 -22.07 -11.19
N GLY A 141 17.39 -23.31 -11.46
CA GLY A 141 17.53 -24.49 -10.59
C GLY A 141 17.25 -24.37 -9.08
N GLY A 142 16.60 -23.30 -8.64
CA GLY A 142 16.65 -22.77 -7.27
C GLY A 142 15.84 -21.47 -7.17
N ASP A 143 15.89 -20.83 -6.00
CA ASP A 143 15.11 -19.62 -5.70
C ASP A 143 15.87 -18.36 -6.11
N VAL A 144 15.18 -17.44 -6.81
CA VAL A 144 15.77 -16.25 -7.45
C VAL A 144 14.82 -15.07 -7.33
N HIS A 145 15.34 -13.97 -6.80
CA HIS A 145 14.61 -12.73 -6.66
C HIS A 145 15.51 -11.52 -6.94
N VAL A 146 15.03 -10.60 -7.77
CA VAL A 146 15.61 -9.25 -7.82
C VAL A 146 15.23 -8.51 -6.54
N GLN A 147 16.21 -7.90 -5.90
CA GLN A 147 16.01 -7.07 -4.71
C GLN A 147 16.50 -5.65 -4.95
N VAL A 148 15.78 -4.68 -4.40
CA VAL A 148 16.10 -3.27 -4.50
C VAL A 148 16.13 -2.66 -3.11
N LYS A 149 17.24 -2.01 -2.75
CA LYS A 149 17.37 -1.31 -1.47
C LYS A 149 17.48 0.19 -1.65
N PHE A 150 16.96 0.93 -0.68
CA PHE A 150 17.16 2.37 -0.55
C PHE A 150 17.94 2.67 0.71
N GLU A 151 19.23 2.99 0.58
CA GLU A 151 20.05 3.42 1.70
C GLU A 151 19.75 4.88 2.04
N LEU A 152 19.01 5.08 3.12
CA LEU A 152 18.67 6.40 3.66
C LEU A 152 19.69 6.81 4.73
N SER A 153 20.02 8.10 4.80
CA SER A 153 20.85 8.61 5.89
C SER A 153 20.16 8.44 7.24
N GLY A 154 20.78 7.67 8.16
CA GLY A 154 20.41 7.63 9.58
C GLY A 154 19.09 6.94 9.92
N GLY A 155 18.64 5.96 9.14
CA GLY A 155 17.39 5.25 9.44
C GLY A 155 17.28 3.85 8.83
N THR A 156 16.07 3.28 8.86
CA THR A 156 15.74 1.98 8.26
C THR A 156 16.05 2.00 6.77
N THR A 157 16.80 1.01 6.29
CA THR A 157 17.05 0.76 4.86
C THR A 157 15.97 -0.18 4.32
N PRO A 158 15.00 0.30 3.53
CA PRO A 158 13.98 -0.55 2.93
C PRO A 158 14.62 -1.46 1.89
N VAL A 159 14.27 -2.74 1.92
CA VAL A 159 14.61 -3.71 0.88
C VAL A 159 13.31 -4.28 0.31
N PHE A 160 13.11 -4.09 -0.99
CA PHE A 160 11.98 -4.60 -1.73
C PHE A 160 12.41 -5.87 -2.46
N THR A 161 11.71 -6.97 -2.23
CA THR A 161 11.93 -8.23 -2.95
C THR A 161 10.85 -8.35 -4.03
N LEU A 162 11.28 -8.45 -5.28
CA LEU A 162 10.38 -8.69 -6.41
C LEU A 162 10.09 -10.19 -6.54
N PRO A 163 8.91 -10.58 -7.05
CA PRO A 163 8.57 -11.98 -7.25
C PRO A 163 9.54 -12.66 -8.22
N ARG A 164 9.64 -13.98 -8.14
CA ARG A 164 10.40 -14.76 -9.11
C ARG A 164 9.65 -14.78 -10.45
N ILE A 165 10.35 -14.52 -11.55
CA ILE A 165 9.79 -14.57 -12.91
C ILE A 165 10.08 -15.93 -13.57
N ALA A 166 11.35 -16.36 -13.54
CA ALA A 166 11.85 -17.65 -14.01
C ALA A 166 11.59 -18.01 -15.48
N GLY A 167 11.53 -17.04 -16.41
CA GLY A 167 11.40 -17.37 -17.84
C GLY A 167 12.61 -17.06 -18.72
N GLY A 168 13.75 -16.72 -18.13
CA GLY A 168 15.03 -16.61 -18.85
C GLY A 168 15.54 -15.18 -18.96
N LEU A 169 16.82 -15.04 -19.33
CA LEU A 169 17.43 -13.74 -19.58
C LEU A 169 16.68 -13.04 -20.73
N GLU A 170 16.44 -11.74 -20.58
CA GLU A 170 15.67 -10.89 -21.52
C GLU A 170 14.16 -11.19 -21.62
N TRP A 171 13.64 -12.15 -20.84
CA TRP A 171 12.20 -12.32 -20.71
C TRP A 171 11.60 -11.30 -19.75
N ASN A 172 11.36 -10.10 -20.29
CA ASN A 172 10.94 -8.94 -19.52
C ASN A 172 9.52 -9.15 -19.00
N ALA A 173 9.37 -9.11 -17.69
CA ALA A 173 8.09 -9.14 -17.00
C ALA A 173 7.96 -7.92 -16.09
N ASP A 174 6.73 -7.49 -15.84
CA ASP A 174 6.44 -6.50 -14.83
C ASP A 174 5.98 -7.15 -13.53
N GLY A 175 6.38 -6.57 -12.40
CA GLY A 175 6.11 -7.13 -11.10
C GLY A 175 6.05 -6.08 -9.99
N TYR A 176 5.31 -6.42 -8.95
CA TYR A 176 5.26 -5.64 -7.72
C TYR A 176 5.94 -6.39 -6.59
N SER A 177 6.75 -5.70 -5.81
CA SER A 177 7.31 -6.25 -4.59
C SER A 177 6.24 -6.46 -3.51
N ASP A 178 6.65 -7.13 -2.43
CA ASP A 178 5.94 -7.06 -1.16
C ASP A 178 5.79 -5.62 -0.66
N TRP A 179 4.85 -5.44 0.28
CA TRP A 179 4.60 -4.16 0.94
C TRP A 179 5.66 -3.86 1.98
N PHE A 180 6.16 -2.63 1.96
CA PHE A 180 7.00 -2.05 2.98
C PHE A 180 6.24 -0.97 3.78
N GLN A 181 6.58 -0.80 5.05
CA GLN A 181 6.03 0.25 5.91
C GLN A 181 7.12 0.76 6.86
N PHE A 182 7.30 2.08 6.94
CA PHE A 182 8.08 2.69 8.03
C PHE A 182 7.25 2.70 9.31
N GLY A 183 7.82 2.18 10.40
CA GLY A 183 7.17 2.18 11.72
C GLY A 183 5.72 1.71 11.66
N ASN A 184 4.80 2.55 12.14
CA ASN A 184 3.35 2.29 12.12
C ASN A 184 2.63 2.82 10.86
N GLY A 185 3.36 3.40 9.90
CA GLY A 185 2.82 3.97 8.66
C GLY A 185 2.23 5.38 8.80
N THR A 186 2.42 6.05 9.94
CA THR A 186 2.00 7.46 10.11
C THR A 186 2.96 8.43 9.44
N GLU A 187 2.49 9.63 9.14
CA GLU A 187 3.26 10.70 8.48
C GLU A 187 4.60 11.02 9.19
N GLN A 188 4.62 10.92 10.52
CA GLN A 188 5.79 11.23 11.36
C GLN A 188 6.90 10.19 11.26
N GLU A 189 6.53 8.92 11.06
CA GLU A 189 7.48 7.80 10.98
C GLU A 189 8.14 7.69 9.60
N ILE A 190 7.60 8.36 8.59
CA ILE A 190 8.12 8.30 7.21
C ILE A 190 9.47 8.99 7.15
N ASN A 191 10.52 8.25 6.79
CA ASN A 191 11.81 8.85 6.51
C ASN A 191 11.76 9.57 5.15
N LYS A 192 11.85 10.89 5.17
CA LYS A 192 11.77 11.78 3.99
C LYS A 192 13.14 12.12 3.40
N GLY A 193 14.22 11.57 3.95
CA GLY A 193 15.59 11.80 3.50
C GLY A 193 15.87 11.32 2.08
N HIS A 194 16.96 11.80 1.50
CA HIS A 194 17.46 11.30 0.22
C HIS A 194 18.04 9.89 0.38
N ALA A 195 18.03 9.12 -0.70
CA ALA A 195 18.52 7.75 -0.68
C ALA A 195 19.46 7.45 -1.84
N SER A 196 20.40 6.55 -1.59
CA SER A 196 21.12 5.83 -2.66
C SER A 196 20.37 4.53 -2.95
N CYS A 197 20.00 4.31 -4.21
CA CYS A 197 19.28 3.13 -4.66
C CYS A 197 20.25 2.09 -5.20
N PHE A 198 20.08 0.83 -4.80
CA PHE A 198 20.88 -0.29 -5.28
C PHE A 198 20.00 -1.48 -5.62
N VAL A 199 20.48 -2.31 -6.53
CA VAL A 199 19.80 -3.52 -7.02
C VAL A 199 20.74 -4.71 -6.85
N ARG A 200 20.21 -5.89 -6.53
CA ARG A 200 20.96 -7.14 -6.62
C ARG A 200 20.08 -8.28 -7.09
N LEU A 201 20.73 -9.36 -7.52
CA LEU A 201 20.08 -10.66 -7.68
C LEU A 201 20.34 -11.49 -6.42
N ASN A 202 19.29 -11.77 -5.66
CA ASN A 202 19.37 -12.73 -4.56
C ASN A 202 19.00 -14.11 -5.09
N SER A 203 20.00 -14.97 -5.27
CA SER A 203 19.84 -16.26 -5.93
C SER A 203 20.53 -17.38 -5.16
N THR A 204 19.84 -18.50 -5.01
CA THR A 204 20.36 -19.75 -4.43
C THR A 204 20.81 -20.76 -5.50
N ALA A 205 20.82 -20.35 -6.77
CA ALA A 205 21.21 -21.22 -7.88
C ALA A 205 22.63 -21.80 -7.71
N PRO A 206 22.89 -23.01 -8.23
CA PRO A 206 24.22 -23.62 -8.16
C PRO A 206 25.26 -22.99 -9.11
N TYR A 207 24.85 -22.03 -9.94
CA TYR A 207 25.69 -21.32 -10.91
C TYR A 207 25.44 -19.80 -10.86
N ASP A 208 26.30 -19.03 -11.52
CA ASP A 208 26.18 -17.57 -11.57
C ASP A 208 25.14 -17.15 -12.61
N ASN A 209 23.87 -17.11 -12.19
CA ASN A 209 22.77 -16.64 -13.02
C ASN A 209 22.63 -15.11 -12.97
N HIS A 210 21.94 -14.57 -13.96
CA HIS A 210 21.84 -13.12 -14.17
C HIS A 210 20.39 -12.63 -14.13
N GLY A 211 20.24 -11.32 -13.93
CA GLY A 211 19.00 -10.59 -14.07
C GLY A 211 19.25 -9.24 -14.71
N LEU A 212 18.22 -8.69 -15.34
CA LEU A 212 18.24 -7.36 -15.94
C LEU A 212 17.08 -6.55 -15.35
N VAL A 213 17.36 -5.31 -14.96
CA VAL A 213 16.33 -4.36 -14.53
C VAL A 213 16.24 -3.21 -15.51
N TYR A 214 15.06 -3.02 -16.09
CA TYR A 214 14.81 -2.04 -17.15
C TYR A 214 14.10 -0.81 -16.62
N TRP A 215 13.22 -0.97 -15.64
CA TRP A 215 12.40 0.11 -15.10
C TRP A 215 12.12 -0.12 -13.63
N MET A 216 12.09 0.95 -12.84
CA MET A 216 11.68 0.91 -11.44
C MET A 216 10.85 2.13 -11.07
N GLU A 217 9.76 1.90 -10.35
CA GLU A 217 8.95 2.93 -9.70
C GLU A 217 8.71 2.58 -8.23
N ILE A 218 8.74 3.58 -7.36
CA ILE A 218 8.21 3.45 -6.01
C ILE A 218 6.78 3.97 -5.97
N HIS A 219 5.87 3.17 -5.46
CA HIS A 219 4.46 3.55 -5.32
C HIS A 219 4.10 3.69 -3.85
N ALA A 220 3.36 4.73 -3.52
CA ALA A 220 2.89 5.04 -2.19
C ALA A 220 1.37 4.79 -2.12
N TYR A 221 0.92 4.09 -1.08
CA TYR A 221 -0.48 3.70 -0.90
C TYR A 221 -0.98 4.02 0.50
N ASP A 222 -2.18 4.58 0.59
CA ASP A 222 -2.91 4.74 1.85
C ASP A 222 -3.80 3.52 2.09
N PHE A 223 -3.62 2.87 3.24
CA PHE A 223 -4.42 1.75 3.74
C PHE A 223 -5.24 2.23 4.94
N PHE A 224 -6.55 2.06 4.90
CA PHE A 224 -7.45 2.47 5.98
C PHE A 224 -7.80 1.31 6.91
#